data_AF-A0A127SNG0-F1
#
_entry.id   AF-A0A127SNG0-F1
#
_cell.length_a   1.000
_cell.length_b   1.000
_cell.length_c   1.000
_cell.angle_alpha   90.00
_cell.angle_beta   90.00
_cell.angle_gamma   90.00
#
_symmetry.space_group_name_H-M   'P 1'
#
loop_
_entity.id
_entity.type
_entity.pdbx_description
1 polymer ?
#
loop_
_entity_poly.entity_id
_entity_poly.type
_entity_poly.pdbx_seq_one_letter_code
_entity_poly.pdbx_strand_id
1 'polypeptide(L)'
;KLKRLYAPESVVPQIELWARMHPAADPVKSSRLLAMQYQGSFDESADGYLLPVIEEGIADGSIACECPREAAEAVSLLANLWLLPLFRPLEPKERMVARAQCLAQMAAAVGLDLGEEVLQTTAQIWDVWNCAGW
;
A
#
# COMPACT_ATOMS: atom_id res chain seq x y z
N LYS A 1 -12.02 -1.30 -10.09
CA LYS A 1 -12.11 -2.06 -8.81
C LYS A 1 -10.92 -1.75 -7.91
N LEU A 2 -9.70 -1.91 -8.42
CA LEU A 2 -8.44 -1.58 -7.72
C LEU A 2 -8.40 -0.17 -7.11
N LYS A 3 -8.83 0.86 -7.86
CA LYS A 3 -8.94 2.24 -7.36
C LYS A 3 -9.67 2.37 -6.01
N ARG A 4 -10.72 1.58 -5.77
CA ARG A 4 -11.46 1.60 -4.50
C ARG A 4 -10.67 0.99 -3.34
N LEU A 5 -9.85 -0.03 -3.59
CA LEU A 5 -8.99 -0.62 -2.56
C LEU A 5 -7.93 0.38 -2.09
N TYR A 6 -7.41 1.19 -3.02
CA TYR A 6 -6.41 2.22 -2.76
C TYR A 6 -6.99 3.61 -2.51
N ALA A 7 -8.32 3.73 -2.43
CA ALA A 7 -8.97 5.00 -2.13
C ALA A 7 -8.74 5.39 -0.66
N PRO A 8 -8.67 6.70 -0.35
CA PRO A 8 -8.33 7.12 1.00
C PRO A 8 -9.28 6.58 2.08
N GLU A 9 -10.57 6.48 1.78
CA GLU A 9 -11.59 5.91 2.67
C GLU A 9 -11.35 4.45 3.07
N SER A 10 -10.59 3.70 2.28
CA SER A 10 -10.27 2.29 2.54
C SER A 10 -9.03 2.13 3.42
N VAL A 11 -8.07 3.05 3.31
CA VAL A 11 -6.72 2.88 3.90
C VAL A 11 -6.45 3.83 5.08
N VAL A 12 -6.85 5.08 4.97
CA VAL A 12 -6.53 6.13 5.97
C VAL A 12 -7.04 5.80 7.38
N PRO A 13 -8.25 5.24 7.59
CA PRO A 13 -8.73 4.91 8.93
C PRO A 13 -7.82 3.94 9.71
N GLN A 14 -7.23 2.95 9.02
CA GLN A 14 -6.29 2.01 9.63
C GLN A 14 -4.98 2.70 10.02
N ILE A 15 -4.50 3.64 9.20
CA ILE A 15 -3.30 4.42 9.49
C ILE A 15 -3.53 5.38 10.65
N GLU A 16 -4.69 6.03 10.74
CA GLU A 16 -5.04 6.86 11.90
C GLU A 16 -5.00 6.06 13.20
N LEU A 17 -5.52 4.83 13.18
CA LEU A 17 -5.47 3.94 14.34
C LEU A 17 -4.01 3.64 14.71
N TRP A 18 -3.16 3.31 13.75
CA TRP A 18 -1.75 3.05 13.99
C TRP A 18 -1.01 4.28 14.52
N ALA A 19 -1.25 5.46 13.93
CA ALA A 19 -0.67 6.71 14.39
C ALA A 19 -1.05 7.01 15.86
N ARG A 20 -2.31 6.79 16.23
CA ARG A 20 -2.80 6.96 17.62
C ARG A 20 -2.21 5.94 18.59
N MET A 21 -1.99 4.70 18.15
CA MET A 21 -1.38 3.66 18.98
C MET A 21 0.09 3.94 19.31
N HIS A 22 0.75 4.89 18.63
CA HIS A 22 2.16 5.22 18.78
C HIS A 22 3.03 3.96 18.91
N PRO A 23 3.02 3.04 17.93
CA PRO A 23 3.76 1.80 18.04
C PRO A 23 5.22 2.12 18.30
N ALA A 24 5.67 1.82 19.52
CA ALA A 24 6.95 2.26 20.08
C ALA A 24 8.18 1.59 19.44
N ALA A 25 8.03 0.98 18.26
CA ALA A 25 9.06 0.19 17.62
C ALA A 25 9.32 0.73 16.22
N ASP A 26 10.52 1.29 16.05
CA ASP A 26 11.15 1.39 14.73
C ASP A 26 11.11 -0.01 14.10
N PRO A 27 10.36 -0.23 13.01
CA PRO A 27 10.16 -1.56 12.44
C PRO A 27 11.46 -2.15 11.91
N VAL A 28 12.45 -1.33 11.57
CA VAL A 28 13.78 -1.79 11.14
C VAL A 28 14.57 -2.31 12.35
N LYS A 29 14.32 -1.77 13.55
CA LYS A 29 14.93 -2.25 14.80
C LYS A 29 14.11 -3.37 15.47
N SER A 30 12.88 -3.59 15.04
CA SER A 30 12.01 -4.69 15.51
C SER A 30 11.83 -5.72 14.40
N SER A 31 12.70 -6.73 14.39
CA SER A 31 12.62 -7.86 13.44
C SER A 31 11.24 -8.53 13.44
N ARG A 32 10.55 -8.55 14.59
CA ARG A 32 9.18 -9.05 14.71
C ARG A 32 8.18 -8.18 13.95
N LEU A 33 8.25 -6.86 14.08
CA LEU A 33 7.33 -5.96 13.37
C LEU A 33 7.57 -6.03 11.86
N LEU A 34 8.84 -6.04 11.42
CA LEU A 34 9.16 -6.24 10.01
C LEU A 34 8.64 -7.58 9.49
N ALA A 35 8.84 -8.68 10.23
CA ALA A 35 8.34 -10.00 9.83
C ALA A 35 6.81 -10.02 9.75
N MET A 36 6.11 -9.41 10.71
CA MET A 36 4.65 -9.30 10.69
C MET A 36 4.15 -8.51 9.48
N GLN A 37 4.76 -7.36 9.16
CA GLN A 37 4.37 -6.57 7.99
C GLN A 37 4.69 -7.28 6.69
N TYR A 38 5.83 -7.97 6.61
CA TYR A 38 6.20 -8.79 5.46
C TYR A 38 5.18 -9.91 5.23
N GLN A 39 4.86 -10.70 6.26
CA GLN A 39 3.87 -11.78 6.14
C GLN A 39 2.48 -11.24 5.79
N GLY A 40 2.05 -10.15 6.45
CA GLY A 40 0.77 -9.50 6.16
C GLY A 40 0.64 -8.97 4.73
N SER A 41 1.74 -8.59 4.08
CA SER A 41 1.73 -8.25 2.65
C SER A 41 1.30 -9.41 1.74
N PHE A 42 1.63 -10.66 2.09
CA PHE A 42 1.23 -11.83 1.31
C PHE A 42 -0.15 -12.32 1.75
N ASP A 43 -0.28 -12.72 3.01
CA ASP A 43 -1.45 -13.46 3.49
C ASP A 43 -2.73 -12.60 3.45
N GLU A 44 -2.63 -11.35 3.90
CA GLU A 44 -3.79 -10.46 4.03
C GLU A 44 -3.92 -9.55 2.81
N SER A 45 -2.88 -8.78 2.48
CA SER A 45 -2.98 -7.76 1.42
C SER A 45 -3.05 -8.36 0.02
N ALA A 46 -2.17 -9.30 -0.32
CA ALA A 46 -2.16 -9.92 -1.64
C ALA A 46 -3.27 -10.96 -1.76
N ASP A 47 -3.20 -12.06 -1.01
CA ASP A 47 -4.14 -13.19 -1.12
C ASP A 47 -5.54 -12.84 -0.63
N GLY A 48 -5.67 -12.07 0.45
CA GLY A 48 -6.96 -11.74 1.06
C GLY A 48 -7.75 -10.64 0.35
N TYR A 49 -7.08 -9.67 -0.27
CA TYR A 49 -7.74 -8.49 -0.83
C TYR A 49 -7.46 -8.24 -2.31
N LEU A 50 -6.18 -8.18 -2.70
CA LEU A 50 -5.81 -7.69 -4.03
C LEU A 50 -6.02 -8.75 -5.12
N LEU A 51 -5.55 -9.98 -4.89
CA LEU A 51 -5.65 -11.09 -5.85
C LEU A 51 -7.11 -11.40 -6.22
N PRO A 52 -8.07 -11.53 -5.28
CA PRO A 52 -9.47 -11.79 -5.64
C PRO A 52 -10.05 -10.72 -6.57
N VAL A 53 -9.70 -9.45 -6.36
CA VAL A 53 -10.17 -8.35 -7.21
C VAL A 53 -9.52 -8.38 -8.59
N ILE A 54 -8.26 -8.80 -8.68
CA ILE A 54 -7.56 -9.01 -9.96
C ILE A 54 -8.20 -10.16 -10.73
N GLU A 55 -8.40 -11.32 -10.08
CA GLU A 55 -9.01 -12.50 -10.68
C GLU A 55 -10.44 -12.23 -11.17
N GLU A 56 -11.24 -11.51 -10.38
CA GLU A 56 -12.57 -11.07 -10.79
C GLU A 56 -12.51 -10.13 -12.01
N GLY A 57 -11.55 -9.21 -12.04
CA GLY A 57 -11.34 -8.32 -13.18
C GLY A 57 -10.82 -9.03 -14.44
N ILE A 58 -10.06 -10.11 -14.29
CA ILE A 58 -9.67 -10.97 -15.42
C ILE A 58 -10.89 -11.73 -15.94
N ALA A 59 -11.69 -12.29 -15.03
CA ALA A 59 -12.88 -13.07 -15.39
C ALA A 59 -13.94 -12.24 -16.14
N ASP A 60 -14.08 -10.95 -15.83
CA ASP A 60 -15.00 -10.04 -16.52
C ASP A 60 -14.35 -9.22 -17.66
N GLY A 61 -13.04 -9.42 -17.91
CA GLY A 61 -12.29 -8.78 -18.97
C GLY A 61 -11.90 -7.32 -18.72
N SER A 62 -12.11 -6.78 -17.52
CA SER A 62 -11.72 -5.41 -17.15
C SER A 62 -10.24 -5.25 -16.76
N ILE A 63 -9.53 -6.35 -16.46
CA ILE A 63 -8.10 -6.37 -16.15
C ILE A 63 -7.39 -7.36 -17.08
N ALA A 64 -6.29 -6.90 -17.68
CA ALA A 64 -5.40 -7.73 -18.48
C ALA A 64 -4.06 -7.89 -17.75
N CYS A 65 -3.91 -8.99 -17.00
CA CYS A 65 -2.70 -9.30 -16.24
C CYS A 65 -2.32 -10.76 -16.45
N GLU A 66 -1.07 -11.02 -16.86
CA GLU A 66 -0.59 -12.38 -17.16
C GLU A 66 -0.14 -13.15 -15.91
N CYS A 67 0.24 -12.43 -14.85
CA CYS A 67 0.79 -12.97 -13.61
C CYS A 67 0.05 -12.39 -12.39
N PRO A 68 -1.25 -12.71 -12.20
CA PRO A 68 -2.10 -12.02 -11.22
C PRO A 68 -1.62 -12.18 -9.77
N ARG A 69 -1.09 -13.35 -9.41
CA ARG A 69 -0.56 -13.62 -8.06
C ARG A 69 0.70 -12.82 -7.81
N GLU A 70 1.67 -12.89 -8.71
CA GLU A 70 2.95 -12.19 -8.60
C GLU A 70 2.75 -10.66 -8.60
N ALA A 71 1.83 -10.18 -9.43
CA ALA A 71 1.45 -8.76 -9.46
C ALA A 71 0.82 -8.32 -8.14
N ALA A 72 -0.09 -9.13 -7.56
CA ALA A 72 -0.67 -8.85 -6.26
C ALA A 72 0.41 -8.77 -5.17
N GLU A 73 1.26 -9.78 -5.05
CA GLU A 73 2.34 -9.83 -4.06
C GLU A 73 3.30 -8.64 -4.17
N ALA A 74 3.77 -8.34 -5.39
CA ALA A 74 4.71 -7.24 -5.62
C ALA A 74 4.11 -5.87 -5.27
N VAL A 75 2.87 -5.62 -5.69
CA VAL A 75 2.17 -4.36 -5.38
C VAL A 75 1.89 -4.25 -3.88
N SER A 76 1.48 -5.33 -3.21
CA SER A 76 1.25 -5.35 -1.77
C SER A 76 2.52 -5.11 -0.94
N LEU A 77 3.67 -5.66 -1.37
CA LEU A 77 4.95 -5.37 -0.73
C LEU A 77 5.34 -3.90 -0.86
N LEU A 78 5.21 -3.32 -2.05
CA LEU A 78 5.56 -1.93 -2.28
C LEU A 78 4.60 -0.99 -1.53
N ALA A 79 3.30 -1.29 -1.50
CA ALA A 79 2.33 -0.51 -0.73
C ALA A 79 2.65 -0.54 0.78
N ASN A 80 2.90 -1.72 1.35
CA ASN A 80 2.99 -1.87 2.80
C ASN A 80 4.40 -1.62 3.37
N LEU A 81 5.46 -1.91 2.62
CA LEU A 81 6.84 -1.77 3.13
C LEU A 81 7.57 -0.55 2.56
N TRP A 82 7.19 -0.09 1.37
CA TRP A 82 7.90 0.99 0.68
C TRP A 82 7.20 2.35 0.75
N LEU A 83 5.86 2.35 0.77
CA LEU A 83 5.05 3.57 0.90
C LEU A 83 4.60 3.90 2.32
N LEU A 84 4.67 2.96 3.27
CA LEU A 84 4.24 3.25 4.64
C LEU A 84 5.24 4.14 5.40
N PRO A 85 4.76 5.19 6.09
CA PRO A 85 5.60 6.06 6.91
C PRO A 85 6.38 5.32 7.98
N LEU A 86 5.80 4.24 8.52
CA LEU A 86 6.41 3.39 9.53
C LEU A 86 7.86 2.98 9.19
N PHE A 87 8.15 2.70 7.92
CA PHE A 87 9.50 2.28 7.46
C PHE A 87 10.40 3.44 7.01
N ARG A 88 9.83 4.65 6.86
CA ARG A 88 10.50 5.85 6.34
C ARG A 88 9.96 7.13 7.00
N PRO A 89 9.96 7.24 8.34
CA PRO A 89 9.21 8.29 9.04
C PRO A 89 9.75 9.71 8.78
N LEU A 90 10.99 9.83 8.32
CA LEU A 90 11.67 11.11 8.08
C LEU A 90 11.65 11.56 6.62
N GLU A 91 10.99 10.82 5.72
CA GLU A 91 10.93 11.23 4.32
C GLU A 91 9.95 12.40 4.11
N PRO A 92 10.27 13.37 3.24
CA PRO A 92 9.32 14.41 2.86
C PRO A 92 8.10 13.85 2.14
N LYS A 93 6.94 14.46 2.37
CA LYS A 93 5.66 14.07 1.73
C LYS A 93 5.79 13.98 0.21
N GLU A 94 6.44 14.95 -0.41
CA GLU A 94 6.61 15.03 -1.87
C GLU A 94 7.38 13.82 -2.41
N ARG A 95 8.36 13.33 -1.64
CA ARG A 95 9.13 12.14 -2.02
C ARG A 95 8.29 10.87 -1.91
N MET A 96 7.40 10.80 -0.93
CA MET A 96 6.48 9.69 -0.76
C MET A 96 5.42 9.65 -1.86
N VAL A 97 4.87 10.81 -2.24
CA VAL A 97 3.98 10.92 -3.41
C VAL A 97 4.70 10.54 -4.70
N ALA A 98 5.96 10.92 -4.88
CA ALA A 98 6.75 10.50 -6.04
C ALA A 98 6.95 8.96 -6.09
N ARG A 99 7.09 8.29 -4.94
CA ARG A 99 7.09 6.82 -4.90
C ARG A 99 5.74 6.22 -5.24
N ALA A 100 4.64 6.81 -4.76
CA ALA A 100 3.30 6.35 -5.12
C ALA A 100 3.07 6.44 -6.63
N GLN A 101 3.56 7.52 -7.26
CA GLN A 101 3.55 7.67 -8.72
C GLN A 101 4.37 6.58 -9.43
N CYS A 102 5.55 6.24 -8.89
CA CYS A 102 6.38 5.16 -9.42
C CYS A 102 5.69 3.80 -9.28
N LEU A 103 5.08 3.50 -8.12
CA LEU A 103 4.29 2.30 -7.90
C LEU A 103 3.12 2.21 -8.89
N ALA A 104 2.37 3.30 -9.09
CA ALA A 104 1.27 3.34 -10.03
C ALA A 104 1.72 2.99 -11.47
N GLN A 105 2.88 3.49 -11.90
CA GLN A 105 3.46 3.18 -13.20
C GLN A 105 3.89 1.70 -13.31
N MET A 106 4.52 1.16 -12.26
CA MET A 106 4.90 -0.26 -12.22
C MET A 106 3.68 -1.18 -12.24
N ALA A 107 2.64 -0.85 -11.48
CA ALA A 107 1.37 -1.58 -11.44
C ALA A 107 0.67 -1.53 -12.81
N ALA A 108 0.61 -0.36 -13.44
CA ALA A 108 0.02 -0.20 -14.77
C ALA A 108 0.75 -1.05 -15.83
N ALA A 109 2.08 -1.21 -15.73
CA ALA A 109 2.86 -2.04 -16.64
C ALA A 109 2.49 -3.53 -16.58
N VAL A 110 1.92 -4.00 -15.47
CA VAL A 110 1.40 -5.37 -15.30
C VAL A 110 -0.12 -5.43 -15.39
N GLY A 111 -0.78 -4.38 -15.89
CA GLY A 111 -2.22 -4.33 -16.13
C GLY A 111 -3.08 -3.87 -14.95
N LEU A 112 -2.46 -3.39 -13.87
CA LEU A 112 -3.15 -2.95 -12.65
C LEU A 112 -3.26 -1.42 -12.61
N ASP A 113 -4.43 -0.89 -12.97
CA ASP A 113 -4.71 0.54 -12.86
C ASP A 113 -5.13 0.92 -11.42
N LEU A 114 -4.15 1.41 -10.65
CA LEU A 114 -4.37 1.93 -9.29
C LEU A 114 -4.93 3.36 -9.28
N GLY A 115 -4.89 4.07 -10.42
CA GLY A 115 -5.33 5.46 -10.57
C GLY A 115 -4.56 6.48 -9.74
N GLU A 116 -5.14 7.68 -9.60
CA GLU A 116 -4.61 8.75 -8.75
C GLU A 116 -4.87 8.48 -7.26
N GLU A 117 -5.76 7.54 -6.96
CA GLU A 117 -6.17 7.15 -5.62
C GLU A 117 -4.95 6.75 -4.77
N VAL A 118 -3.99 6.02 -5.32
CA VAL A 118 -2.76 5.65 -4.59
C VAL A 118 -1.89 6.86 -4.23
N LEU A 119 -1.86 7.90 -5.07
CA LEU A 119 -1.15 9.15 -4.77
C LEU A 119 -1.88 9.95 -3.68
N GLN A 120 -3.20 10.11 -3.83
CA GLN A 120 -4.05 10.85 -2.89
C GLN A 120 -4.01 10.19 -1.50
N THR A 121 -4.14 8.87 -1.45
CA THR A 121 -4.04 8.08 -0.23
C THR A 121 -2.66 8.23 0.40
N THR A 122 -1.58 8.14 -0.37
CA THR A 122 -0.23 8.35 0.17
C THR A 122 -0.06 9.74 0.76
N ALA A 123 -0.58 10.78 0.08
CA ALA A 123 -0.54 12.15 0.58
C ALA A 123 -1.30 12.30 1.91
N GLN A 124 -2.50 11.73 2.02
CA GLN A 124 -3.32 11.81 3.23
C GLN A 124 -2.74 10.99 4.39
N ILE A 125 -2.20 9.81 4.11
CA ILE A 125 -1.45 9.00 5.08
C ILE A 125 -0.32 9.84 5.70
N TRP A 126 0.41 10.60 4.89
CA TRP A 126 1.51 11.43 5.37
C TRP A 126 1.03 12.64 6.19
N ASP A 127 -0.09 13.26 5.81
CA ASP A 127 -0.69 14.34 6.58
C ASP A 127 -1.10 13.86 7.98
N VAL A 128 -1.74 12.69 8.06
CA VAL A 128 -2.10 12.05 9.34
C VAL A 128 -0.86 11.70 10.17
N TRP A 129 0.15 11.13 9.53
CA TRP A 129 1.39 10.73 10.20
C TRP A 129 2.14 11.92 10.81
N ASN A 130 2.29 13.01 10.05
CA ASN A 130 2.92 14.24 10.54
C ASN A 130 2.11 14.90 11.67
N CYS A 131 0.78 14.89 11.59
CA CYS A 131 -0.08 15.41 12.67
C CYS A 131 0.05 14.62 13.98
N ALA A 132 0.46 13.36 13.93
CA ALA A 132 0.67 12.53 15.12
C ALA A 132 2.00 12.81 15.85
N GLY A 133 2.84 13.74 15.36
CA GLY A 133 4.04 14.22 16.06
C GLY A 133 5.26 13.30 15.94
N TRP A 134 5.38 12.58 14.82
CA TRP A 134 6.54 11.76 14.46
C TRP A 134 7.57 12.53 13.61
#